data_AF-A0AB74N8W0-F1
#
_entry.id   AF-A0AB74N8W0-F1
#
_cell.length_a   1.000
_cell.length_b   1.000
_cell.length_c   1.000
_cell.angle_alpha   90.00
_cell.angle_beta   90.00
_cell.angle_gamma   90.00
#
_symmetry.space_group_name_H-M   'P 1'
#
loop_
_entity.id
_entity.type
_entity.pdbx_description
1 polymer ?
#
loop_
_entity_poly.entity_id
_entity_poly.type
_entity_poly.pdbx_seq_one_letter_code
_entity_poly.pdbx_strand_id
1 'polypeptide(L)'
;MPEKIRGICGSLLIALGVTQLYSFVSAVIGYFSAEKNSFTFVWNYWMLLLFGLALFIAGFLFIKREKFRLASIIIVSCFVLFQAFSVYYYQLRIFAKLEYAQPFEWSGTLLVIAGLLLLIALIIGPKFAKKEQGSDENWKNKWRYAAGLFALLGAVTAIFAAVTIFKQLHSDSVKQGYLFTTSLDGYFACFVAVIFLIVTVLAWRKVSLLFIGILMGAAFILLTNYLSVTNWIDFAKENLSITFGSNERQVFGMQFLMGTSAFLSSVFAYIAKK
;
A
#
# COMPACT_ATOMS: atom_id res chain seq x y z
N MET A 1 20.83 15.23 6.51
CA MET A 1 20.56 14.03 5.68
C MET A 1 20.47 14.51 4.25
N PRO A 2 21.09 13.83 3.26
CA PRO A 2 21.01 14.23 1.85
C PRO A 2 19.56 14.43 1.41
N GLU A 3 19.28 15.46 0.61
CA GLU A 3 17.90 15.85 0.26
C GLU A 3 17.15 14.70 -0.42
N LYS A 4 17.81 13.98 -1.33
CA LYS A 4 17.24 12.80 -1.99
C LYS A 4 16.85 11.71 -0.99
N ILE A 5 17.73 11.35 -0.06
CA ILE A 5 17.47 10.31 0.95
C ILE A 5 16.35 10.76 1.89
N ARG A 6 16.37 12.02 2.33
CA ARG A 6 15.29 12.62 3.13
C ARG A 6 13.95 12.52 2.42
N GLY A 7 13.94 12.87 1.14
CA GLY A 7 12.76 12.81 0.29
C GLY A 7 12.19 11.40 0.15
N ILE A 8 13.06 10.40 -0.10
CA ILE A 8 12.65 8.99 -0.19
C ILE A 8 12.12 8.50 1.16
N CYS A 9 12.81 8.77 2.27
CA CYS A 9 12.34 8.37 3.60
C CYS A 9 10.98 9.00 3.92
N GLY A 10 10.79 10.29 3.61
CA GLY A 10 9.50 10.97 3.79
C GLY A 10 8.38 10.40 2.91
N SER A 11 8.71 10.00 1.69
CA SER A 11 7.80 9.29 0.78
C SER A 11 7.39 7.92 1.32
N LEU A 12 8.33 7.17 1.90
CA LEU A 12 8.06 5.87 2.52
C LEU A 12 7.24 5.99 3.82
N LEU A 13 7.43 7.06 4.60
CA LEU A 13 6.54 7.39 5.71
C LEU A 13 5.09 7.58 5.24
N ILE A 14 4.91 8.32 4.14
CA ILE A 14 3.59 8.50 3.51
C ILE A 14 3.04 7.15 3.06
N ALA A 15 3.85 6.30 2.45
CA ALA A 15 3.43 4.97 2.00
C ALA A 15 2.88 4.13 3.16
N LEU A 16 3.60 4.03 4.28
CA LEU A 16 3.12 3.35 5.49
C LEU A 16 1.83 3.99 6.02
N GLY A 17 1.76 5.32 6.05
CA GLY A 17 0.57 6.04 6.48
C GLY A 17 -0.66 5.74 5.62
N VAL A 18 -0.50 5.73 4.30
CA VAL A 18 -1.57 5.40 3.34
C VAL A 18 -2.05 3.97 3.53
N THR A 19 -1.15 3.00 3.73
CA THR A 19 -1.53 1.62 4.01
C THR A 19 -2.39 1.52 5.27
N GLN A 20 -1.99 2.19 6.36
CA GLN A 20 -2.76 2.18 7.61
C GLN A 20 -4.13 2.87 7.48
N LEU A 21 -4.20 4.00 6.76
CA LEU A 21 -5.45 4.69 6.49
C LEU A 21 -6.40 3.83 5.66
N TYR A 22 -5.90 3.10 4.66
CA TYR A 22 -6.70 2.14 3.90
C TYR A 22 -7.23 1.03 4.81
N SER A 23 -6.39 0.43 5.65
CA SER A 23 -6.82 -0.59 6.62
C SER A 23 -7.88 -0.06 7.60
N PHE A 24 -7.76 1.19 8.04
CA PHE A 24 -8.78 1.83 8.87
C PHE A 24 -10.11 1.99 8.12
N VAL A 25 -10.08 2.52 6.89
CA VAL A 25 -11.28 2.69 6.06
C VAL A 25 -11.94 1.33 5.79
N SER A 26 -11.14 0.29 5.52
CA SER A 26 -11.62 -1.08 5.37
C SER A 26 -12.32 -1.58 6.62
N ALA A 27 -11.76 -1.37 7.82
CA ALA A 27 -12.39 -1.75 9.08
C ALA A 27 -13.69 -0.98 9.35
N VAL A 28 -13.73 0.32 9.02
CA VAL A 28 -14.94 1.15 9.15
C VAL A 28 -16.05 0.64 8.25
N ILE A 29 -15.76 0.36 6.98
CA ILE A 29 -16.74 -0.20 6.05
C ILE A 29 -17.21 -1.57 6.53
N GLY A 30 -16.30 -2.43 6.98
CA GLY A 30 -16.64 -3.73 7.58
C GLY A 30 -17.61 -3.59 8.75
N TYR A 31 -17.38 -2.64 9.67
CA TYR A 31 -18.28 -2.38 10.80
C TYR A 31 -19.69 -1.97 10.36
N PHE A 32 -19.82 -1.11 9.34
CA PHE A 32 -21.13 -0.64 8.87
C PHE A 32 -21.84 -1.62 7.93
N SER A 33 -21.10 -2.52 7.27
CA SER A 33 -21.66 -3.54 6.38
C SER A 33 -22.01 -4.86 7.07
N ALA A 34 -21.51 -5.06 8.29
CA ALA A 34 -21.77 -6.28 9.06
C ALA A 34 -23.22 -6.36 9.56
N GLU A 35 -23.75 -7.59 9.67
CA GLU A 35 -25.04 -7.81 10.34
C GLU A 35 -24.99 -7.26 11.78
N LYS A 36 -26.10 -6.73 12.29
CA LYS A 36 -26.17 -6.11 13.62
C LYS A 36 -25.50 -7.00 14.67
N ASN A 37 -24.52 -6.45 15.37
CA ASN A 37 -23.73 -7.07 16.44
C ASN A 37 -22.69 -8.13 16.03
N SER A 38 -22.43 -8.36 14.75
CA SER A 38 -21.41 -9.34 14.30
C SER A 38 -19.98 -8.76 14.22
N PHE A 39 -19.83 -7.44 14.13
CA PHE A 39 -18.53 -6.76 14.11
C PHE A 39 -18.41 -5.75 15.25
N THR A 40 -17.38 -5.90 16.09
CA THR A 40 -17.09 -4.94 17.16
C THR A 40 -15.87 -4.11 16.80
N PHE A 41 -16.00 -2.79 16.86
CA PHE A 41 -14.90 -1.88 16.59
C PHE A 41 -13.94 -1.81 17.81
N VAL A 42 -12.81 -2.50 17.73
CA VAL A 42 -11.85 -2.62 18.83
C VAL A 42 -10.79 -1.50 18.78
N TRP A 43 -10.14 -1.21 19.92
CA TRP A 43 -9.08 -0.19 20.07
C TRP A 43 -8.00 -0.25 18.98
N ASN A 44 -7.66 -1.44 18.50
CA ASN A 44 -6.65 -1.65 17.46
C ASN A 44 -6.95 -0.87 16.18
N TYR A 45 -8.23 -0.75 15.79
CA TYR A 45 -8.62 0.02 14.60
C TYR A 45 -8.41 1.52 14.78
N TRP A 46 -8.65 2.08 15.97
CA TRP A 46 -8.33 3.48 16.26
C TRP A 46 -6.84 3.78 16.16
N MET A 47 -6.00 2.81 16.50
CA MET A 47 -4.55 2.95 16.34
C MET A 47 -4.13 2.99 14.86
N LEU A 48 -4.84 2.28 13.97
CA LEU A 48 -4.60 2.38 12.52
C LEU A 48 -4.80 3.82 12.03
N LEU A 49 -5.87 4.49 12.46
CA LEU A 49 -6.11 5.90 12.13
C LEU A 49 -5.01 6.81 12.69
N LEU A 50 -4.70 6.64 13.98
CA LEU A 50 -3.71 7.46 14.67
C LEU A 50 -2.33 7.35 14.02
N PHE A 51 -1.85 6.13 13.77
CA PHE A 51 -0.57 5.92 13.10
C PHE A 51 -0.62 6.31 11.62
N GLY A 52 -1.72 6.04 10.93
CA GLY A 52 -1.92 6.45 9.54
C GLY A 52 -1.75 7.95 9.35
N LEU A 53 -2.45 8.75 10.16
CA LEU A 53 -2.34 10.21 10.14
C LEU A 53 -0.95 10.68 10.60
N ALA A 54 -0.42 10.14 11.69
CA ALA A 54 0.88 10.54 12.22
C ALA A 54 2.01 10.30 11.20
N LEU A 55 2.05 9.13 10.56
CA LEU A 55 3.04 8.77 9.54
C LEU A 55 2.89 9.63 8.28
N PHE A 56 1.66 9.86 7.82
CA PHE A 56 1.39 10.71 6.65
C PHE A 56 1.86 12.15 6.88
N ILE A 57 1.46 12.75 8.00
CA ILE A 57 1.83 14.13 8.37
C ILE A 57 3.33 14.24 8.58
N ALA A 58 3.93 13.31 9.33
CA ALA A 58 5.37 13.29 9.57
C ALA A 58 6.15 13.14 8.26
N GLY A 59 5.71 12.28 7.35
CA GLY A 59 6.31 12.10 6.03
C GLY A 59 6.28 13.37 5.19
N PHE A 60 5.11 14.01 5.09
CA PHE A 60 4.96 15.28 4.37
C PHE A 60 5.85 16.40 4.94
N LEU A 61 5.86 16.55 6.26
CA LEU A 61 6.68 17.56 6.94
C LEU A 61 8.17 17.26 6.79
N PHE A 62 8.58 15.99 6.85
CA PHE A 62 9.97 15.57 6.74
C PHE A 62 10.55 15.74 5.33
N ILE A 63 9.75 15.52 4.28
CA ILE A 63 10.14 15.86 2.90
C ILE A 63 10.58 17.34 2.83
N LYS A 64 9.82 18.23 3.48
CA LYS A 64 10.05 19.69 3.45
C LYS A 64 11.17 20.16 4.35
N ARG A 65 11.30 19.63 5.57
CA ARG A 65 12.26 20.14 6.57
C ARG A 65 12.90 18.99 7.35
N GLU A 66 14.23 18.95 7.39
CA GLU A 66 14.98 17.93 8.13
C GLU A 66 14.73 17.97 9.66
N LYS A 67 14.31 19.12 10.22
CA LYS A 67 14.00 19.24 11.66
C LYS A 67 13.01 18.19 12.18
N PHE A 68 12.17 17.63 11.32
CA PHE A 68 11.19 16.61 11.68
C PHE A 68 11.77 15.19 11.77
N ARG A 69 13.06 14.99 11.50
CA ARG A 69 13.71 13.65 11.52
C ARG A 69 13.47 12.92 12.84
N LEU A 70 13.68 13.60 13.97
CA LEU A 70 13.54 12.99 15.29
C LEU A 70 12.10 12.56 15.55
N ALA A 71 11.13 13.41 15.20
CA ALA A 71 9.71 13.08 15.29
C ALA A 71 9.36 11.87 14.40
N SER A 72 9.88 11.82 13.17
CA SER A 72 9.70 10.66 12.27
C SER A 72 10.28 9.37 12.86
N ILE A 73 11.47 9.42 13.48
CA ILE A 73 12.08 8.24 14.14
C ILE A 73 11.19 7.75 15.29
N ILE A 74 10.71 8.65 16.14
CA ILE A 74 9.83 8.31 17.27
C ILE A 74 8.55 7.66 16.77
N ILE A 75 7.87 8.30 15.79
CA ILE A 75 6.62 7.80 15.24
C ILE A 75 6.80 6.44 14.58
N VAL A 76 7.84 6.23 13.77
CA VAL A 76 8.13 4.93 13.14
C VAL A 76 8.45 3.88 14.17
N SER A 77 9.20 4.21 15.23
CA SER A 77 9.52 3.26 16.31
C SER A 77 8.25 2.78 17.02
N CYS A 78 7.37 3.71 17.40
CA CYS A 78 6.07 3.37 17.99
C CYS A 78 5.19 2.56 17.03
N PHE A 79 5.18 2.92 15.75
CA PHE A 79 4.45 2.20 14.71
C PHE A 79 4.95 0.75 14.56
N VAL A 80 6.27 0.54 14.49
CA VAL A 80 6.87 -0.79 14.36
C VAL A 80 6.54 -1.65 15.57
N LEU A 81 6.64 -1.11 16.78
CA LEU A 81 6.27 -1.81 18.01
C LEU A 81 4.80 -2.21 18.02
N PHE A 82 3.91 -1.28 17.66
CA PHE A 82 2.48 -1.55 17.54
C PHE A 82 2.20 -2.63 16.48
N GLN A 83 2.79 -2.52 15.30
CA GLN A 83 2.56 -3.49 14.23
C GLN A 83 3.11 -4.87 14.58
N ALA A 84 4.29 -4.95 15.22
CA ALA A 84 4.86 -6.20 15.70
C ALA A 84 3.99 -6.85 16.79
N PHE A 85 3.47 -6.05 17.73
CA PHE A 85 2.51 -6.51 18.72
C PHE A 85 1.23 -7.03 18.06
N SER A 86 0.69 -6.30 17.07
CA SER A 86 -0.52 -6.68 16.35
C SER A 86 -0.33 -8.01 15.61
N VAL A 87 0.76 -8.19 14.87
CA VAL A 87 1.11 -9.45 14.20
C VAL A 87 1.26 -10.59 15.20
N TYR A 88 1.94 -10.36 16.33
CA TYR A 88 2.09 -11.39 17.34
C TYR A 88 0.73 -11.81 17.93
N TYR A 89 -0.07 -10.83 18.37
CA TYR A 89 -1.30 -11.08 19.11
C TYR A 89 -2.43 -11.64 18.25
N TYR A 90 -2.64 -11.06 17.07
CA TYR A 90 -3.77 -11.40 16.19
C TYR A 90 -3.44 -12.46 15.16
N GLN A 91 -2.16 -12.82 14.99
CA GLN A 91 -1.77 -13.79 13.98
C GLN A 91 -0.93 -14.91 14.56
N LEU A 92 0.32 -14.67 14.97
CA LEU A 92 1.23 -15.74 15.41
C LEU A 92 0.66 -16.54 16.61
N ARG A 93 0.07 -15.84 17.59
CA ARG A 93 -0.55 -16.47 18.76
C ARG A 93 -1.79 -17.31 18.40
N ILE A 94 -2.54 -16.91 17.38
CA ILE A 94 -3.74 -17.63 16.93
C ILE A 94 -3.33 -18.83 16.09
N PHE A 95 -2.36 -18.65 15.19
CA PHE A 95 -1.76 -19.72 14.38
C PHE A 95 -1.25 -20.89 15.22
N ALA A 96 -0.66 -20.61 16.37
CA ALA A 96 -0.20 -21.65 17.31
C ALA A 96 -1.34 -22.49 17.93
N LYS A 97 -2.61 -22.11 17.73
CA LYS A 97 -3.80 -22.75 18.33
C LYS A 97 -4.75 -23.37 17.31
N LEU A 98 -4.50 -23.20 16.01
CA LEU A 98 -5.40 -23.69 14.97
C LEU A 98 -5.11 -25.16 14.64
N GLU A 99 -6.16 -25.96 14.46
CA GLU A 99 -6.07 -27.37 14.04
C GLU A 99 -5.60 -27.53 12.59
N TYR A 100 -5.77 -26.49 11.76
CA TYR A 100 -5.35 -26.47 10.35
C TYR A 100 -4.38 -25.32 10.10
N ALA A 101 -3.40 -25.56 9.21
CA ALA A 101 -2.48 -24.53 8.73
C ALA A 101 -3.23 -23.55 7.81
N GLN A 102 -3.96 -22.60 8.39
CA GLN A 102 -4.62 -21.53 7.65
C GLN A 102 -3.61 -20.65 6.90
N PRO A 103 -3.99 -19.97 5.80
CA PRO A 103 -3.10 -19.05 5.10
C PRO A 103 -2.63 -17.90 5.97
N PHE A 104 -1.31 -17.66 6.00
CA PHE A 104 -0.73 -16.55 6.73
C PHE A 104 -1.02 -15.22 6.02
N GLU A 105 -1.63 -14.27 6.74
CA GLU A 105 -1.83 -12.88 6.30
C GLU A 105 -0.51 -12.11 6.35
N TRP A 106 0.10 -11.82 5.20
CA TRP A 106 1.44 -11.25 5.17
C TRP A 106 1.51 -9.74 5.37
N SER A 107 0.39 -9.00 5.26
CA SER A 107 0.41 -7.53 5.24
C SER A 107 1.02 -6.95 6.52
N GLY A 108 0.63 -7.47 7.68
CA GLY A 108 1.12 -6.98 8.96
C GLY A 108 2.61 -7.22 9.13
N THR A 109 3.09 -8.40 8.74
CA THR A 109 4.52 -8.78 8.85
C THR A 109 5.38 -7.95 7.90
N LEU A 110 4.92 -7.75 6.66
CA LEU A 110 5.62 -6.92 5.69
C LEU A 110 5.66 -5.45 6.13
N LEU A 111 4.65 -4.95 6.84
CA LEU A 111 4.65 -3.60 7.42
C LEU A 111 5.68 -3.44 8.53
N VAL A 112 5.88 -4.47 9.38
CA VAL A 112 6.96 -4.49 10.38
C VAL A 112 8.32 -4.39 9.68
N ILE A 113 8.55 -5.22 8.67
CA ILE A 113 9.81 -5.25 7.92
C ILE A 113 10.06 -3.89 7.23
N ALA A 114 9.06 -3.35 6.54
CA ALA A 114 9.16 -2.06 5.87
C ALA A 114 9.41 -0.91 6.88
N GLY A 115 8.73 -0.93 8.03
CA GLY A 115 8.93 0.03 9.10
C GLY A 115 10.34 -0.05 9.71
N LEU A 116 10.87 -1.25 9.93
CA LEU A 116 12.25 -1.46 10.40
C LEU A 116 13.29 -0.96 9.40
N LEU A 117 13.14 -1.29 8.12
CA LEU A 117 14.03 -0.80 7.07
C LEU A 117 14.02 0.73 6.98
N LEU A 118 12.84 1.35 7.10
CA LEU A 118 12.70 2.81 7.13
C LEU A 118 13.34 3.41 8.39
N LEU A 119 13.18 2.78 9.55
CA LEU A 119 13.82 3.21 10.80
C LEU A 119 15.35 3.20 10.67
N ILE A 120 15.91 2.11 10.14
CA ILE A 120 17.34 1.98 9.84
C ILE A 120 17.78 3.09 8.88
N ALA A 121 17.01 3.34 7.82
CA ALA A 121 17.31 4.41 6.86
C ALA A 121 17.29 5.81 7.51
N LEU A 122 16.36 6.07 8.43
CA LEU A 122 16.27 7.35 9.15
C LEU A 122 17.45 7.57 10.11
N ILE A 123 17.96 6.51 10.73
CA ILE A 123 19.08 6.55 11.69
C ILE A 123 20.42 6.66 10.97
N ILE A 124 20.64 5.86 9.93
CA ILE A 124 21.93 5.76 9.23
C ILE A 124 22.03 6.79 8.09
N GLY A 125 20.90 7.21 7.51
CA GLY A 125 20.82 8.17 6.40
C GLY A 125 21.68 9.44 6.53
N PRO A 126 21.84 10.07 7.71
CA PRO A 126 22.72 11.22 7.86
C PRO A 126 24.21 10.91 7.61
N LYS A 127 24.65 9.66 7.81
CA LYS A 127 26.04 9.22 7.64
C LYS A 127 26.44 9.10 6.16
N PHE A 128 25.47 8.99 5.26
CA PHE A 128 25.70 8.90 3.80
C PHE A 128 25.90 10.28 3.13
N ALA A 129 26.46 11.25 3.86
CA ALA A 129 26.81 12.54 3.29
C ALA A 129 27.93 12.36 2.25
N LYS A 130 27.57 12.27 0.96
CA LYS A 130 28.53 12.35 -0.14
C LYS A 130 28.20 13.52 -1.06
N LYS A 131 29.28 14.25 -1.37
CA LYS A 131 29.37 15.34 -2.36
C LYS A 131 28.74 14.90 -3.67
N GLU A 132 27.70 15.61 -4.12
CA GLU A 132 27.24 15.53 -5.50
C GLU A 132 28.35 16.06 -6.40
N GLN A 133 29.12 15.16 -7.02
CA GLN A 133 29.94 15.51 -8.17
C GLN A 133 28.97 15.80 -9.32
N GLY A 134 29.10 16.98 -9.93
CA GLY A 134 28.28 17.45 -11.05
C GLY A 134 28.45 16.60 -12.30
N SER A 135 27.88 15.40 -12.31
CA SER A 135 27.75 14.57 -13.50
C SER A 135 26.52 14.98 -14.30
N ASP A 136 26.58 14.87 -15.62
CA ASP A 136 25.42 15.05 -16.50
C ASP A 136 24.27 14.12 -16.08
N GLU A 137 23.18 14.70 -15.57
CA GLU A 137 22.03 13.98 -15.04
C GLU A 137 20.96 13.69 -16.12
N ASN A 138 21.26 13.92 -17.40
CA ASN A 138 20.31 13.71 -18.49
C ASN A 138 19.75 12.28 -18.55
N TRP A 139 20.49 11.28 -18.07
CA TRP A 139 20.02 9.90 -17.96
C TRP A 139 18.84 9.73 -16.98
N LYS A 140 18.69 10.61 -15.96
CA LYS A 140 17.56 10.59 -15.01
C LYS A 140 16.21 10.86 -15.69
N ASN A 141 16.22 11.57 -16.83
CA ASN A 141 14.99 11.83 -17.61
C ASN A 141 14.38 10.54 -18.16
N LYS A 142 15.19 9.54 -18.53
CA LYS A 142 14.70 8.23 -19.01
C LYS A 142 13.89 7.51 -17.93
N TRP A 143 14.40 7.50 -16.69
CA TRP A 143 13.70 6.93 -15.55
C TRP A 143 12.43 7.69 -15.19
N ARG A 144 12.45 9.02 -15.36
CA ARG A 144 11.27 9.85 -15.17
C ARG A 144 10.15 9.49 -16.16
N TYR A 145 10.49 9.29 -17.44
CA TYR A 145 9.52 8.88 -18.45
C TYR A 145 9.05 7.44 -18.25
N ALA A 146 9.93 6.53 -17.84
CA ALA A 146 9.54 5.18 -17.45
C ALA A 146 8.52 5.21 -16.29
N ALA A 147 8.76 6.05 -15.27
CA ALA A 147 7.81 6.24 -14.18
C ALA A 147 6.43 6.70 -14.68
N GLY A 148 6.40 7.65 -15.62
CA GLY A 148 5.16 8.12 -16.25
C GLY A 148 4.45 7.06 -17.08
N LEU A 149 5.20 6.24 -17.84
CA LEU A 149 4.64 5.14 -18.64
C LEU A 149 3.98 4.08 -17.75
N PHE A 150 4.66 3.64 -16.70
CA PHE A 150 4.09 2.69 -15.75
C PHE A 150 2.90 3.28 -14.98
N ALA A 151 2.91 4.58 -14.69
CA ALA A 151 1.75 5.24 -14.11
C ALA A 151 0.56 5.24 -15.10
N LEU A 152 0.79 5.47 -16.39
CA LEU A 152 -0.27 5.42 -17.41
C LEU A 152 -0.86 4.01 -17.55
N LEU A 153 -0.01 2.98 -17.61
CA LEU A 153 -0.48 1.58 -17.63
C LEU A 153 -1.31 1.27 -16.37
N GLY A 154 -0.81 1.67 -15.21
CA GLY A 154 -1.53 1.54 -13.94
C GLY A 154 -2.87 2.26 -13.94
N ALA A 155 -2.97 3.46 -14.55
CA ALA A 155 -4.22 4.20 -14.67
C ALA A 155 -5.25 3.43 -15.50
N VAL A 156 -4.84 2.91 -16.66
CA VAL A 156 -5.72 2.13 -17.54
C VAL A 156 -6.22 0.87 -16.82
N THR A 157 -5.32 0.14 -16.16
CA THR A 157 -5.70 -1.05 -15.39
C THR A 157 -6.64 -0.69 -14.22
N ALA A 158 -6.39 0.41 -13.52
CA ALA A 158 -7.22 0.86 -12.40
C ALA A 158 -8.64 1.23 -12.83
N ILE A 159 -8.78 1.96 -13.95
CA ILE A 159 -10.09 2.28 -14.53
C ILE A 159 -10.82 1.00 -14.93
N PHE A 160 -10.12 0.09 -15.62
CA PHE A 160 -10.71 -1.17 -16.06
C PHE A 160 -11.12 -2.08 -14.88
N ALA A 161 -10.33 -2.11 -13.81
CA ALA A 161 -10.67 -2.81 -12.57
C ALA A 161 -11.93 -2.22 -11.92
N ALA A 162 -12.00 -0.89 -11.78
CA ALA A 162 -13.16 -0.22 -11.21
C ALA A 162 -14.44 -0.53 -12.00
N VAL A 163 -14.40 -0.42 -13.33
CA VAL A 163 -15.54 -0.74 -14.21
C VAL A 163 -15.98 -2.19 -14.02
N THR A 164 -15.03 -3.13 -14.01
CA THR A 164 -15.32 -4.56 -13.82
C THR A 164 -15.96 -4.84 -12.46
N ILE A 165 -15.45 -4.24 -11.38
CA ILE A 165 -15.98 -4.39 -10.03
C ILE A 165 -17.40 -3.83 -9.95
N PHE A 166 -17.63 -2.59 -10.38
CA PHE A 166 -18.96 -1.97 -10.27
C PHE A 166 -20.00 -2.63 -11.17
N LYS A 167 -19.63 -3.04 -12.38
CA LYS A 167 -20.54 -3.75 -13.29
C LYS A 167 -21.02 -5.07 -12.68
N GLN A 168 -20.13 -5.77 -11.98
CA GLN A 168 -20.48 -7.03 -11.32
C GLN A 168 -21.34 -6.80 -10.07
N LEU A 169 -21.01 -5.80 -9.24
CA LEU A 169 -21.76 -5.48 -8.02
C LEU A 169 -23.21 -5.03 -8.31
N HIS A 170 -23.50 -4.54 -9.53
CA HIS A 170 -24.84 -4.17 -9.98
C HIS A 170 -25.50 -5.24 -10.87
N SER A 171 -24.92 -6.44 -10.98
CA SER A 171 -25.50 -7.53 -11.78
C SER A 171 -26.41 -8.42 -10.92
N ASP A 172 -27.65 -8.64 -11.36
CA ASP A 172 -28.63 -9.53 -10.69
C ASP A 172 -28.31 -11.04 -10.84
N SER A 173 -27.17 -11.39 -11.45
CA SER A 173 -26.83 -12.80 -11.71
C SER A 173 -26.17 -13.46 -10.50
N VAL A 174 -26.95 -14.28 -9.77
CA VAL A 174 -26.53 -15.06 -8.58
C VAL A 174 -25.36 -16.03 -8.85
N LYS A 175 -25.07 -16.35 -10.12
CA LYS A 175 -24.03 -17.34 -10.51
C LYS A 175 -22.58 -16.84 -10.40
N GLN A 176 -22.34 -15.59 -10.00
CA GLN A 176 -21.01 -14.96 -10.05
C GLN A 176 -20.75 -13.97 -8.91
N GLY A 177 -21.19 -14.29 -7.69
CA GLY A 177 -20.88 -13.46 -6.51
C GLY A 177 -19.38 -13.42 -6.26
N TYR A 178 -18.81 -12.22 -6.09
CA TYR A 178 -17.49 -12.08 -5.50
C TYR A 178 -17.56 -12.47 -4.03
N LEU A 179 -16.65 -13.34 -3.57
CA LEU A 179 -16.57 -13.71 -2.17
C LEU A 179 -15.67 -12.75 -1.37
N PHE A 180 -14.64 -12.21 -2.02
CA PHE A 180 -13.58 -11.39 -1.44
C PHE A 180 -13.55 -9.96 -1.98
N THR A 181 -14.09 -9.71 -3.18
CA THR A 181 -14.12 -8.36 -3.77
C THR A 181 -15.31 -7.56 -3.24
N THR A 182 -15.03 -6.34 -2.78
CA THR A 182 -16.02 -5.42 -2.18
C THR A 182 -16.17 -4.12 -2.98
N SER A 183 -17.17 -3.31 -2.64
CA SER A 183 -17.34 -1.97 -3.21
C SER A 183 -16.15 -1.04 -2.89
N LEU A 184 -15.48 -1.25 -1.74
CA LEU A 184 -14.27 -0.52 -1.36
C LEU A 184 -13.14 -0.73 -2.38
N ASP A 185 -12.99 -1.94 -2.94
CA ASP A 185 -11.96 -2.22 -3.95
C ASP A 185 -12.20 -1.40 -5.22
N GLY A 186 -13.47 -1.22 -5.60
CA GLY A 186 -13.87 -0.36 -6.72
C GLY A 186 -13.56 1.12 -6.45
N TYR A 187 -13.93 1.64 -5.27
CA TYR A 187 -13.60 3.01 -4.88
C TYR A 187 -12.09 3.25 -4.77
N PHE A 188 -11.35 2.28 -4.24
CA PHE A 188 -9.91 2.35 -4.14
C PHE A 188 -9.25 2.34 -5.52
N ALA A 189 -9.75 1.52 -6.46
CA ALA A 189 -9.29 1.54 -7.85
C ALA A 189 -9.52 2.91 -8.51
N CYS A 190 -10.68 3.53 -8.30
CA CYS A 190 -10.94 4.91 -8.76
C CYS A 190 -9.95 5.92 -8.16
N PHE A 191 -9.72 5.85 -6.85
CA PHE A 191 -8.75 6.72 -6.16
C PHE A 191 -7.34 6.56 -6.76
N VAL A 192 -6.87 5.32 -6.88
CA VAL A 192 -5.54 5.00 -7.43
C VAL A 192 -5.43 5.43 -8.89
N ALA A 193 -6.49 5.31 -9.69
CA ALA A 193 -6.52 5.82 -11.08
C ALA A 193 -6.28 7.33 -11.15
N VAL A 194 -6.91 8.11 -10.28
CA VAL A 194 -6.69 9.57 -10.20
C VAL A 194 -5.23 9.88 -9.85
N ILE A 195 -4.66 9.18 -8.86
CA ILE A 195 -3.26 9.37 -8.49
C ILE A 195 -2.32 9.00 -9.64
N PHE A 196 -2.57 7.89 -10.35
CA PHE A 196 -1.78 7.50 -11.51
C PHE A 196 -1.82 8.54 -12.64
N LEU A 197 -2.99 9.10 -12.95
CA LEU A 197 -3.12 10.15 -13.95
C LEU A 197 -2.33 11.41 -13.56
N ILE A 198 -2.42 11.81 -12.28
CA ILE A 198 -1.63 12.94 -11.76
C ILE A 198 -0.13 12.66 -11.90
N VAL A 199 0.34 11.47 -11.51
CA VAL A 199 1.76 11.10 -11.62
C VAL A 199 2.21 11.03 -13.07
N THR A 200 1.36 10.55 -13.98
CA THR A 200 1.64 10.52 -15.42
C THR A 200 1.88 11.93 -15.95
N VAL A 201 1.00 12.88 -15.62
CA VAL A 201 1.15 14.29 -16.04
C VAL A 201 2.39 14.93 -15.40
N LEU A 202 2.62 14.69 -14.11
CA LEU A 202 3.76 15.26 -13.39
C LEU A 202 5.10 14.68 -13.84
N ALA A 203 5.16 13.43 -14.29
CA ALA A 203 6.38 12.79 -14.79
C ALA A 203 7.03 13.60 -15.93
N TRP A 204 6.26 14.33 -16.73
CA TRP A 204 6.82 15.19 -17.79
C TRP A 204 7.53 16.43 -17.25
N ARG A 205 7.14 16.92 -16.07
CA ARG A 205 7.65 18.17 -15.48
C ARG A 205 8.59 17.93 -14.31
N LYS A 206 8.13 17.25 -13.26
CA LYS A 206 8.86 17.05 -12.00
C LYS A 206 8.30 15.87 -11.20
N VAL A 207 9.19 15.09 -10.59
CA VAL A 207 8.79 14.02 -9.65
C VAL A 207 8.27 14.64 -8.35
N SER A 208 7.07 14.23 -7.93
CA SER A 208 6.46 14.60 -6.65
C SER A 208 6.55 13.44 -5.66
N LEU A 209 7.41 13.57 -4.65
CA LEU A 209 7.60 12.55 -3.62
C LEU A 209 6.35 12.29 -2.78
N LEU A 210 5.41 13.24 -2.70
CA LEU A 210 4.12 13.03 -2.04
C LEU A 210 3.28 11.97 -2.79
N PHE A 211 3.09 12.17 -4.09
CA PHE A 211 2.27 11.25 -4.90
C PHE A 211 2.95 9.90 -5.10
N ILE A 212 4.29 9.88 -5.17
CA ILE A 212 5.05 8.63 -5.20
C ILE A 212 4.91 7.85 -3.88
N GLY A 213 4.86 8.54 -2.73
CA GLY A 213 4.56 7.90 -1.45
C GLY A 213 3.19 7.25 -1.42
N ILE A 214 2.17 7.95 -1.95
CA ILE A 214 0.81 7.42 -2.08
C ILE A 214 0.78 6.19 -3.00
N LEU A 215 1.42 6.26 -4.17
CA LEU A 215 1.51 5.11 -5.09
C LEU A 215 2.25 3.93 -4.46
N MET A 216 3.34 4.16 -3.71
CA MET A 216 4.04 3.09 -3.02
C MET A 216 3.16 2.44 -1.94
N GLY A 217 2.37 3.23 -1.20
CA GLY A 217 1.38 2.70 -0.27
C GLY A 217 0.30 1.88 -0.97
N ALA A 218 -0.20 2.35 -2.12
CA ALA A 218 -1.14 1.61 -2.95
C ALA A 218 -0.56 0.30 -3.50
N ALA A 219 0.71 0.32 -3.94
CA ALA A 219 1.43 -0.87 -4.37
C ALA A 219 1.47 -1.91 -3.25
N PHE A 220 1.80 -1.48 -2.04
CA PHE A 220 1.84 -2.36 -0.88
C PHE A 220 0.48 -3.00 -0.59
N ILE A 221 -0.60 -2.20 -0.56
CA ILE A 221 -1.97 -2.70 -0.37
C ILE A 221 -2.34 -3.73 -1.44
N LEU A 222 -2.19 -3.38 -2.71
CA LEU A 222 -2.65 -4.22 -3.84
C LEU A 222 -1.87 -5.53 -3.95
N LEU A 223 -0.54 -5.48 -3.76
CA LEU A 223 0.31 -6.67 -3.83
C LEU A 223 0.08 -7.60 -2.63
N THR A 224 -0.11 -7.04 -1.43
CA THR A 224 -0.41 -7.87 -0.24
C THR A 224 -1.81 -8.47 -0.30
N ASN A 225 -2.81 -7.73 -0.77
CA ASN A 225 -4.15 -8.25 -1.03
C ASN A 225 -4.11 -9.39 -2.05
N TYR A 226 -3.38 -9.22 -3.16
CA TYR A 226 -3.21 -10.29 -4.15
C TYR A 226 -2.59 -11.55 -3.54
N LEU A 227 -1.49 -11.43 -2.79
CA LEU A 227 -0.84 -12.58 -2.16
C LEU A 227 -1.75 -13.26 -1.13
N SER A 228 -2.42 -12.48 -0.28
CA SER A 228 -3.31 -13.00 0.76
C SER A 228 -4.49 -13.75 0.15
N VAL A 229 -5.19 -13.12 -0.81
CA VAL A 229 -6.41 -13.72 -1.39
C VAL A 229 -6.08 -14.91 -2.28
N THR A 230 -4.97 -14.91 -3.01
CA THR A 230 -4.58 -16.08 -3.81
C THR A 230 -4.33 -17.30 -2.91
N ASN A 231 -3.62 -17.12 -1.78
CA ASN A 231 -3.40 -18.19 -0.82
C ASN A 231 -4.71 -18.67 -0.17
N TRP A 232 -5.65 -17.76 0.10
CA TRP A 232 -6.97 -18.09 0.63
C TRP A 232 -7.85 -18.84 -0.38
N ILE A 233 -7.80 -18.48 -1.66
CA ILE A 233 -8.52 -19.16 -2.73
C ILE A 233 -8.02 -20.60 -2.87
N ASP A 234 -6.70 -20.81 -2.88
CA ASP A 234 -6.12 -22.13 -3.01
C ASP A 234 -6.44 -22.99 -1.77
N PHE A 235 -6.30 -22.44 -0.57
CA PHE A 235 -6.68 -23.12 0.68
C PHE A 235 -8.16 -23.52 0.71
N ALA A 236 -9.07 -22.60 0.37
CA ALA A 236 -10.51 -22.87 0.39
C ALA A 236 -10.94 -23.88 -0.68
N LYS A 237 -10.27 -23.91 -1.83
CA LYS A 237 -10.49 -24.93 -2.86
C LYS A 237 -10.03 -26.31 -2.39
N GLU A 238 -8.82 -26.39 -1.83
CA GLU A 238 -8.20 -27.66 -1.42
C GLU A 238 -8.81 -28.25 -0.15
N ASN A 239 -9.19 -27.41 0.81
CA ASN A 239 -9.58 -27.85 2.15
C ASN A 239 -11.07 -27.67 2.47
N LEU A 240 -11.78 -26.77 1.78
CA LEU A 240 -13.18 -26.42 2.09
C LEU A 240 -14.15 -26.71 0.94
N SER A 241 -13.67 -27.21 -0.22
CA SER A 241 -14.49 -27.49 -1.41
C SER A 241 -15.32 -26.29 -1.90
N ILE A 242 -14.84 -25.06 -1.66
CA ILE A 242 -15.52 -23.83 -2.11
C ILE A 242 -15.13 -23.53 -3.55
N THR A 243 -16.13 -23.34 -4.41
CA THR A 243 -15.94 -23.00 -5.83
C THR A 243 -15.99 -21.48 -6.03
N PHE A 244 -14.91 -20.90 -6.54
CA PHE A 244 -14.82 -19.46 -6.81
C PHE A 244 -15.31 -19.11 -8.21
N GLY A 245 -15.95 -17.93 -8.35
CA GLY A 245 -16.36 -17.40 -9.64
C GLY A 245 -15.14 -17.02 -10.51
N SER A 246 -15.21 -17.28 -11.82
CA SER A 246 -14.13 -16.96 -12.78
C SER A 246 -13.71 -15.50 -12.78
N ASN A 247 -14.65 -14.59 -12.51
CA ASN A 247 -14.42 -13.14 -12.57
C ASN A 247 -13.59 -12.64 -11.38
N GLU A 248 -13.60 -13.35 -10.25
CA GLU A 248 -12.89 -12.94 -9.03
C GLU A 248 -11.37 -12.98 -9.23
N ARG A 249 -10.88 -14.04 -9.88
CA ARG A 249 -9.47 -14.16 -10.27
C ARG A 249 -9.03 -13.04 -11.23
N GLN A 250 -9.93 -12.59 -12.10
CA GLN A 250 -9.65 -11.49 -13.01
C GLN A 250 -9.45 -10.18 -12.23
N VAL A 251 -10.29 -9.89 -11.24
CA VAL A 251 -10.14 -8.70 -10.38
C VAL A 251 -8.82 -8.71 -9.64
N PHE A 252 -8.45 -9.83 -9.02
CA PHE A 252 -7.17 -9.94 -8.33
C PHE A 252 -5.96 -9.85 -9.28
N GLY A 253 -6.06 -10.41 -10.49
CA GLY A 253 -5.05 -10.21 -11.53
C GLY A 253 -4.89 -8.74 -11.93
N MET A 254 -5.99 -7.99 -12.01
CA MET A 254 -5.93 -6.54 -12.26
C MET A 254 -5.32 -5.79 -11.08
N GLN A 255 -5.65 -6.14 -9.84
CA GLN A 255 -5.03 -5.56 -8.64
C GLN A 255 -3.51 -5.81 -8.62
N PHE A 256 -3.05 -7.00 -9.00
CA PHE A 256 -1.62 -7.31 -9.14
C PHE A 256 -0.92 -6.42 -10.18
N LEU A 257 -1.52 -6.25 -11.36
CA LEU A 257 -0.99 -5.38 -12.41
C LEU A 257 -0.95 -3.91 -11.97
N MET A 258 -2.01 -3.43 -11.31
CA MET A 258 -2.04 -2.09 -10.71
C MET A 258 -0.94 -1.92 -9.66
N GLY A 259 -0.79 -2.88 -8.74
CA GLY A 259 0.21 -2.85 -7.67
C GLY A 259 1.63 -2.85 -8.21
N THR A 260 1.91 -3.70 -9.19
CA THR A 260 3.21 -3.78 -9.88
C THR A 260 3.52 -2.48 -10.62
N SER A 261 2.52 -1.89 -11.29
CA SER A 261 2.67 -0.62 -11.99
C SER A 261 2.96 0.54 -11.03
N ALA A 262 2.27 0.58 -9.89
CA ALA A 262 2.51 1.54 -8.82
C ALA A 262 3.91 1.40 -8.22
N PHE A 263 4.36 0.17 -7.99
CA PHE A 263 5.70 -0.13 -7.48
C PHE A 263 6.80 0.33 -8.46
N LEU A 264 6.72 -0.10 -9.72
CA LEU A 264 7.71 0.24 -10.75
C LEU A 264 7.75 1.74 -11.01
N SER A 265 6.58 2.38 -11.12
CA SER A 265 6.49 3.83 -11.27
C SER A 265 7.19 4.56 -10.12
N SER A 266 6.97 4.09 -8.88
CA SER A 266 7.57 4.68 -7.69
C SER A 266 9.09 4.50 -7.63
N VAL A 267 9.60 3.30 -7.94
CA VAL A 267 11.03 3.01 -7.98
C VAL A 267 11.74 3.87 -9.03
N PHE A 268 11.21 3.94 -10.24
CA PHE A 268 11.79 4.77 -11.29
C PHE A 268 11.73 6.27 -10.96
N ALA A 269 10.68 6.72 -10.29
CA ALA A 269 10.58 8.09 -9.80
C ALA A 269 11.63 8.40 -8.71
N TYR A 270 11.91 7.47 -7.80
CA TYR A 270 12.99 7.62 -6.81
C TYR A 270 14.38 7.66 -7.45
N ILE A 271 14.61 6.86 -8.49
CA ILE A 271 15.86 6.89 -9.26
C ILE A 271 15.99 8.25 -9.97
N ALA A 272 14.94 8.68 -10.66
CA ALA A 272 14.87 9.93 -11.41
C ALA A 272 14.96 11.19 -10.54
N LYS A 273 14.64 11.08 -9.24
CA LYS A 273 14.76 12.20 -8.31
C LYS A 273 16.23 12.66 -8.26
N LYS A 274 16.41 13.92 -8.62
CA LYS A 274 17.62 14.70 -8.39
C LYS A 274 17.81 14.82 -6.89
#